data_AF-A0A9P7BKE3-F1
#
_entry.id   AF-A0A9P7BKE3-F1
#
_cell.length_a   1.000
_cell.length_b   1.000
_cell.length_c   1.000
_cell.angle_alpha   90.00
_cell.angle_beta   90.00
_cell.angle_gamma   90.00
#
_symmetry.space_group_name_H-M   'P 1'
#
loop_
_entity.id
_entity.type
_entity.pdbx_description
1 polymer ?
#
loop_
_entity_poly.entity_id
_entity_poly.type
_entity_poly.pdbx_seq_one_letter_code
_entity_poly.pdbx_strand_id
1 'polypeptide(L)'
;MALSDGATRYLEVYVTSANDINDIFRTGINFSEGKLQVLPCKAFTDQSQVLTLKLTHLPMFTSEEVLSGLNTSLAIFGNTLDIGITTEKTTSFFMGSGYAVLDVY
;
A
#
# COMPACT_ATOMS: atom_id res chain seq x y z
N MET A 1 20.18 9.79 0.61
CA MET A 1 20.90 8.80 -0.21
C MET A 1 19.88 8.22 -1.17
N ALA A 2 20.11 8.26 -2.48
CA ALA A 2 19.12 7.76 -3.44
C ALA A 2 19.23 6.23 -3.50
N LEU A 3 18.21 5.55 -3.00
CA LEU A 3 18.06 4.11 -3.17
C LEU A 3 17.41 3.91 -4.55
N SER A 4 18.03 3.09 -5.41
CA SER A 4 17.49 2.75 -6.72
C SER A 4 17.43 1.23 -6.85
N ASP A 5 16.23 0.69 -7.03
CA ASP A 5 16.00 -0.69 -7.45
C ASP A 5 15.41 -0.66 -8.88
N GLY A 6 16.30 -0.71 -9.87
CA GLY A 6 15.94 -0.61 -11.28
C GLY A 6 15.37 0.76 -11.68
N ALA A 7 14.15 0.77 -12.26
CA ALA A 7 13.49 1.99 -12.74
C ALA A 7 12.82 2.82 -11.62
N THR A 8 12.69 2.24 -10.42
CA THR A 8 11.97 2.86 -9.31
C THR A 8 12.90 3.77 -8.52
N ARG A 9 12.54 5.05 -8.42
CA ARG A 9 13.29 6.06 -7.66
C ARG A 9 12.65 6.23 -6.29
N TYR A 10 13.37 5.89 -5.24
CA TYR A 10 12.92 6.11 -3.87
C TYR A 10 13.47 7.44 -3.35
N LEU A 11 12.62 8.21 -2.67
CA LEU A 11 13.01 9.39 -1.92
C LEU A 11 12.71 9.11 -0.44
N GLU A 12 13.76 9.07 0.38
CA GLU A 12 13.62 8.99 1.83
C GLU A 12 13.79 10.38 2.42
N VAL A 13 12.77 10.85 3.14
CA VAL A 13 12.74 12.17 3.75
C VAL A 13 12.67 12.02 5.26
N TYR A 14 13.70 12.48 5.95
CA TYR A 14 13.73 12.52 7.41
C TYR A 14 13.30 13.90 7.89
N VAL A 15 12.05 14.03 8.33
CA VAL A 15 11.52 15.26 8.94
C VAL A 15 11.57 15.11 10.45
N THR A 16 12.23 16.05 11.13
CA THR A 16 12.21 16.11 12.61
C THR A 16 10.91 16.76 13.08
N SER A 17 10.42 16.39 14.26
CA SER A 17 9.18 16.95 14.81
C SER A 17 9.21 18.48 14.94
N ALA A 18 10.38 19.08 15.18
CA ALA A 18 10.56 20.52 15.23
C ALA A 18 10.35 21.22 13.88
N ASN A 19 10.54 20.48 12.77
CA ASN A 19 10.41 20.98 11.41
C ASN A 19 9.12 20.49 10.72
N ASP A 20 8.30 19.68 11.41
CA ASP A 20 7.01 19.20 10.90
C ASP A 20 5.89 20.21 11.20
N ILE A 21 5.88 21.30 10.45
CA ILE A 21 4.92 22.40 10.62
C ILE A 21 3.51 22.09 10.06
N ASN A 22 3.37 21.01 9.30
CA ASN A 22 2.14 20.65 8.59
C ASN A 22 1.57 19.28 9.00
N ASP A 23 2.08 18.68 10.09
CA ASP A 23 1.70 17.35 10.54
C ASP A 23 1.76 16.34 9.38
N ILE A 24 2.91 16.29 8.70
CA ILE A 24 3.17 15.46 7.52
C ILE A 24 2.93 13.98 7.88
N PHE A 25 3.11 13.61 9.15
CA PHE A 25 2.77 12.27 9.65
C PHE A 25 1.31 11.90 9.38
N ARG A 26 0.36 12.83 9.55
CA ARG A 26 -1.07 12.60 9.31
C ARG A 26 -1.55 13.02 7.93
N THR A 27 -1.03 14.14 7.42
CA THR A 27 -1.53 14.78 6.20
C THR A 27 -0.82 14.29 4.94
N GLY A 28 0.36 13.69 5.09
CA GLY A 28 1.23 13.32 3.98
C GLY A 28 1.77 14.52 3.20
N ILE A 29 2.56 14.22 2.18
CA ILE A 29 3.08 15.20 1.22
C ILE A 29 2.15 15.23 0.01
N ASN A 30 1.51 16.37 -0.22
CA ASN A 30 0.57 16.56 -1.31
C ASN A 30 1.24 17.24 -2.51
N PHE A 31 1.19 16.59 -3.67
CA PHE A 31 1.62 17.12 -4.96
C PHE A 31 0.40 17.48 -5.79
N SER A 32 0.03 18.78 -5.76
CA SER A 32 -1.18 19.31 -6.38
C SER A 32 -1.22 19.11 -7.90
N GLU A 33 -0.09 19.28 -8.58
CA GLU A 33 0.02 19.11 -10.04
C GLU A 33 -0.29 17.69 -10.49
N GLY A 34 0.05 16.68 -9.69
CA GLY A 34 -0.14 15.27 -10.00
C GLY A 34 -1.38 14.64 -9.36
N LYS A 35 -2.14 15.38 -8.53
CA LYS A 35 -3.13 14.81 -7.59
C LYS A 35 -2.58 13.61 -6.82
N LEU A 36 -1.31 13.69 -6.42
CA LEU A 36 -0.60 12.62 -5.74
C LEU A 36 -0.43 13.00 -4.27
N GLN A 37 -0.79 12.09 -3.38
CA GLN A 37 -0.52 12.21 -1.95
C GLN A 37 0.43 11.08 -1.55
N VAL A 38 1.56 11.45 -0.94
CA VAL A 38 2.52 10.50 -0.39
C VAL A 38 2.36 10.49 1.12
N LEU A 39 1.81 9.40 1.65
CA LEU A 39 1.70 9.19 3.09
C LEU A 39 3.01 8.60 3.63
N PRO A 40 3.46 9.02 4.82
CA PRO A 40 4.62 8.40 5.44
C PRO A 40 4.30 6.94 5.77
N CYS A 41 5.26 6.06 5.49
CA CYS A 41 5.20 4.66 5.87
C CYS A 41 6.22 4.37 6.98
N LYS A 42 5.96 3.34 7.79
CA LYS A 42 6.94 2.85 8.76
C LYS A 42 8.14 2.29 7.99
N ALA A 43 9.35 2.66 8.41
CA ALA A 43 10.56 2.08 7.85
C ALA A 43 10.57 0.55 8.05
N PHE A 44 10.99 -0.18 7.02
CA PHE A 44 11.24 -1.61 7.11
C PHE A 44 12.39 -1.88 8.07
N THR A 45 12.30 -2.96 8.86
CA THR A 45 13.42 -3.43 9.68
C THR A 45 14.29 -4.37 8.85
N ASP A 46 15.52 -4.64 9.31
CA ASP A 46 16.44 -5.58 8.62
C ASP A 46 15.89 -7.02 8.50
N GLN A 47 14.79 -7.32 9.19
CA GLN A 47 14.11 -8.62 9.17
C GLN A 47 12.83 -8.61 8.31
N SER A 48 12.38 -7.45 7.82
CA SER A 48 11.19 -7.35 6.99
C SER A 48 11.39 -8.02 5.64
N GLN A 49 10.51 -8.96 5.28
CA GLN A 49 10.46 -9.54 3.95
C GLN A 49 9.17 -9.11 3.27
N VAL A 50 9.28 -8.21 2.28
CA VAL A 50 8.10 -7.73 1.55
C VAL A 50 7.79 -8.65 0.39
N LEU A 51 6.59 -9.25 0.40
CA LEU A 51 6.08 -10.09 -0.69
C LEU A 51 4.88 -9.43 -1.35
N THR A 52 4.90 -9.37 -2.68
CA THR A 52 3.75 -8.96 -3.48
C THR A 52 3.05 -10.21 -4.02
N LEU A 53 1.78 -10.38 -3.63
CA LEU A 53 0.92 -11.49 -4.03
C LEU A 53 -0.02 -11.04 -5.16
N LYS A 54 -0.13 -11.89 -6.19
CA LYS A 54 -1.14 -11.75 -7.24
C LYS A 54 -2.33 -12.65 -6.90
N LEU A 55 -3.48 -12.05 -6.64
CA LEU A 55 -4.70 -12.75 -6.25
C LEU A 55 -5.60 -12.95 -7.47
N THR A 56 -6.06 -14.18 -7.69
CA THR A 56 -6.97 -14.54 -8.79
C THR A 56 -8.08 -15.44 -8.28
N HIS A 57 -9.18 -15.50 -9.02
CA HIS A 57 -10.35 -16.31 -8.65
C HIS A 57 -10.93 -15.95 -7.28
N LEU A 58 -10.90 -14.65 -6.95
CA LEU A 58 -11.50 -14.14 -5.73
C LEU A 58 -13.03 -14.27 -5.81
N PRO A 59 -13.70 -14.62 -4.70
CA PRO A 59 -15.14 -14.79 -4.68
C PRO A 59 -15.86 -13.47 -4.99
N MET A 60 -16.96 -13.58 -5.74
CA MET A 60 -17.77 -12.43 -6.17
C MET A 60 -18.63 -11.91 -5.02
N PHE A 61 -18.04 -11.11 -4.15
CA PHE A 61 -18.70 -10.32 -3.12
C PHE A 61 -18.62 -8.83 -3.45
N THR A 62 -19.17 -7.97 -2.60
CA THR A 62 -18.94 -6.53 -2.70
C THR A 62 -17.46 -6.21 -2.47
N SER A 63 -16.99 -5.10 -3.05
CA SER A 63 -15.58 -4.66 -2.90
C SER A 63 -15.15 -4.56 -1.44
N GLU A 64 -16.03 -4.06 -0.58
CA GLU A 64 -15.80 -3.89 0.86
C GLU A 64 -15.63 -5.24 1.57
N GLU A 65 -16.50 -6.22 1.27
CA GLU A 65 -16.44 -7.56 1.82
C GLU A 65 -15.17 -8.30 1.37
N VAL A 66 -14.79 -8.18 0.09
CA VAL A 66 -13.57 -8.80 -0.43
C VAL A 66 -12.34 -8.23 0.27
N LEU A 67 -12.23 -6.90 0.39
CA LEU A 67 -11.09 -6.26 1.05
C LEU A 67 -11.00 -6.65 2.54
N SER A 68 -12.13 -6.65 3.25
CA SER A 68 -12.19 -7.06 4.66
C SER A 68 -11.82 -8.54 4.86
N GLY A 69 -12.36 -9.42 4.00
CA GLY A 69 -12.08 -10.85 4.01
C GLY A 69 -10.62 -11.16 3.67
N LEU A 70 -10.04 -10.45 2.71
CA LEU A 70 -8.63 -10.56 2.37
C LEU A 70 -7.74 -10.11 3.52
N ASN A 71 -8.03 -8.97 4.15
CA ASN A 71 -7.24 -8.49 5.27
C ASN A 71 -7.24 -9.50 6.43
N THR A 72 -8.41 -10.07 6.72
CA THR A 72 -8.56 -11.11 7.77
C THR A 72 -7.82 -12.39 7.39
N SER A 73 -7.94 -12.83 6.13
CA SER A 73 -7.37 -14.10 5.66
C SER A 73 -5.85 -14.05 5.50
N LEU A 74 -5.29 -12.87 5.20
CA LEU A 74 -3.86 -12.69 4.98
C LEU A 74 -3.10 -12.30 6.25
N ALA A 75 -3.79 -11.80 7.28
CA ALA A 75 -3.18 -11.41 8.57
C ALA A 75 -2.42 -12.57 9.26
N ILE A 76 -2.75 -13.83 8.96
CA ILE A 76 -2.04 -14.99 9.52
C ILE A 76 -0.63 -15.16 8.94
N PHE A 77 -0.37 -14.60 7.76
CA PHE A 77 0.91 -14.76 7.07
C PHE A 77 1.87 -13.61 7.37
N GLY A 78 1.38 -12.47 7.86
CA GLY A 78 2.22 -11.30 8.05
C GLY A 78 1.41 -10.04 8.28
N ASN A 79 2.11 -8.92 8.32
CA ASN A 79 1.46 -7.62 8.37
C ASN A 79 1.06 -7.18 6.95
N THR A 80 -0.22 -6.90 6.75
CA THR A 80 -0.74 -6.36 5.49
C THR A 80 -0.26 -4.91 5.31
N LEU A 81 0.51 -4.65 4.26
CA LEU A 81 0.98 -3.30 3.90
C LEU A 81 0.02 -2.61 2.93
N ASP A 82 -0.50 -3.35 1.95
CA ASP A 82 -1.47 -2.84 0.98
C ASP A 82 -2.33 -3.99 0.42
N ILE A 83 -3.59 -3.72 0.11
CA ILE A 83 -4.50 -4.64 -0.57
C ILE A 83 -5.31 -3.85 -1.58
N GLY A 84 -5.34 -4.35 -2.81
CA GLY A 84 -6.19 -3.81 -3.85
C GLY A 84 -6.93 -4.88 -4.60
N ILE A 85 -8.06 -4.49 -5.16
CA ILE A 85 -8.86 -5.32 -6.05
C ILE A 85 -8.90 -4.67 -7.43
N THR A 86 -8.95 -5.50 -8.46
CA THR A 86 -9.13 -5.07 -9.83
C THR A 86 -10.62 -4.83 -10.08
N THR A 87 -10.97 -3.60 -10.42
CA THR A 87 -12.32 -3.22 -10.83
C THR A 87 -12.34 -2.79 -12.30
N GLU A 88 -13.45 -3.01 -12.98
CA GLU A 88 -13.67 -2.51 -14.32
C GLU A 88 -13.80 -0.98 -14.29
N LYS A 89 -13.10 -0.28 -15.19
CA LYS A 89 -13.02 1.19 -15.20
C LYS A 89 -14.35 1.93 -15.34
N THR A 90 -15.34 1.32 -16.00
CA THR A 90 -16.60 2.00 -16.33
C THR A 90 -17.66 1.79 -15.27
N THR A 91 -17.80 0.56 -14.77
CA THR A 91 -18.85 0.16 -13.83
C THR A 91 -18.35 0.04 -12.40
N SER A 92 -17.04 0.15 -12.18
CA SER A 92 -16.36 -0.18 -10.92
C SER A 92 -16.65 -1.61 -10.45
N PHE A 93 -17.10 -2.48 -11.36
CA PHE A 93 -17.45 -3.86 -11.03
C PHE A 93 -16.20 -4.68 -10.74
N PHE A 94 -16.23 -5.46 -9.66
CA PHE A 94 -15.11 -6.29 -9.25
C PHE A 94 -14.85 -7.43 -10.25
N MET A 95 -13.59 -7.58 -10.68
CA MET A 95 -13.21 -8.54 -11.72
C MET A 95 -12.65 -9.86 -11.17
N GLY A 96 -12.84 -10.17 -9.87
CA GLY A 96 -12.39 -11.43 -9.29
C GLY A 96 -10.87 -11.59 -9.17
N SER A 97 -10.12 -10.48 -9.25
CA SER A 97 -8.66 -10.46 -9.12
C SER A 97 -8.21 -9.25 -8.31
N GLY A 98 -7.00 -9.31 -7.79
CA GLY A 98 -6.43 -8.25 -6.99
C GLY A 98 -4.97 -8.50 -6.67
N TYR A 99 -4.47 -7.76 -5.70
CA TYR A 99 -3.14 -7.92 -5.17
C TYR A 99 -3.14 -7.70 -3.66
N ALA A 100 -2.12 -8.24 -3.00
CA ALA A 100 -1.82 -7.91 -1.62
C ALA A 100 -0.31 -7.78 -1.47
N VAL A 101 0.12 -6.84 -0.64
CA VAL A 101 1.53 -6.65 -0.27
C VAL A 101 1.63 -6.94 1.22
N LEU A 102 2.47 -7.92 1.58
CA LEU A 102 2.65 -8.37 2.96
C LEU A 102 4.10 -8.17 3.39
N ASP A 103 4.29 -7.81 4.66
CA ASP A 103 5.55 -7.99 5.38
C ASP A 103 5.47 -9.32 6.14
N VAL A 104 6.16 -10.34 5.65
CA VAL A 104 6.21 -11.68 6.26
C VAL A 104 7.24 -11.70 7.39
N TYR A 105 6.89 -12.37 8.48
CA TYR A 105 7.78 -12.61 9.64
C TYR A 105 8.73 -13.79 9.41
#